data_AF-A0A176S1B8-F1
#
_entry.id   AF-A0A176S1B8-F1
#
_cell.length_a   1.000
_cell.length_b   1.000
_cell.length_c   1.000
_cell.angle_alpha   90.00
_cell.angle_beta   90.00
_cell.angle_gamma   90.00
#
_symmetry.space_group_name_H-M   'P 1'
#
loop_
_entity.id
_entity.type
_entity.pdbx_description
1 polymer ?
#
loop_
_entity_poly.entity_id
_entity_poly.type
_entity_poly.pdbx_seq_one_letter_code
_entity_poly.pdbx_strand_id
1 'polypeptide(L)'
;MPLIDLPTFYPPRLPIGAGTALGAALNHLMSEIDHQVVPTTPTRKGDWKPIVYLLTDGKPTDAYQAAIQRWSQSYAKRSYVIAIGLGPYADTSVLSQFANDVLSYNGEDETDFARFIQWMTMSVSSQSMAVENRTEGSISLEKAGGVLEQAQGNKPSVDKDCVVFVGRCQRQKTPYLLKYERAPNINEMIDNLDLSISAEQPFFQISGCFPVEEDYFDWSGSSGDVEPMVNVNSLVGGAGCPYCGNDGGKVYLR
;
A
#
# COMPACT_ATOMS: atom_id res chain seq x y z
N MET A 1 -22.48 -3.14 -7.04
CA MET A 1 -22.63 -2.38 -8.30
C MET A 1 -23.35 -3.25 -9.34
N PRO A 2 -24.28 -2.70 -10.14
CA PRO A 2 -24.90 -3.45 -11.23
C PRO A 2 -23.86 -3.79 -12.32
N LEU A 3 -24.06 -4.90 -13.03
CA LEU A 3 -23.25 -5.25 -14.20
C LEU A 3 -23.53 -4.21 -15.31
N ILE A 4 -22.48 -3.60 -15.84
CA ILE A 4 -22.57 -2.63 -16.94
C ILE A 4 -21.72 -3.12 -18.12
N ASP A 5 -22.14 -2.76 -19.34
CA ASP A 5 -21.39 -3.10 -20.55
C ASP A 5 -20.09 -2.27 -20.61
N LEU A 6 -18.97 -2.90 -21.00
CA LEU A 6 -17.64 -2.28 -20.97
C LEU A 6 -17.54 -0.99 -21.81
N PRO A 7 -18.18 -0.86 -22.99
CA PRO A 7 -18.18 0.38 -23.76
C PRO A 7 -18.90 1.54 -23.04
N THR A 8 -19.80 1.23 -22.11
CA THR A 8 -20.52 2.22 -21.29
C THR A 8 -19.84 2.50 -19.95
N PHE A 9 -18.75 1.78 -19.64
CA PHE A 9 -17.97 2.02 -18.44
C PHE A 9 -17.14 3.28 -18.61
N TYR A 10 -17.59 4.34 -17.95
CA TYR A 10 -16.76 5.48 -17.65
C TYR A 10 -16.14 5.25 -16.27
N PRO A 11 -14.82 5.02 -16.18
CA PRO A 11 -14.19 4.83 -14.89
C PRO A 11 -14.45 6.07 -14.03
N PRO A 12 -14.90 5.90 -12.78
CA PRO A 12 -15.04 7.02 -11.88
C PRO A 12 -13.68 7.67 -11.69
N ARG A 13 -13.66 8.99 -11.47
CA ARG A 13 -12.44 9.64 -10.97
C ARG A 13 -12.14 9.02 -9.61
N LEU A 14 -10.98 8.40 -9.49
CA LEU A 14 -10.47 7.93 -8.20
C LEU A 14 -9.68 9.08 -7.59
N PRO A 15 -10.24 9.75 -6.58
CA PRO A 15 -9.53 10.83 -5.91
C PRO A 15 -8.32 10.27 -5.17
N ILE A 16 -7.28 11.08 -5.09
CA ILE A 16 -6.03 10.73 -4.44
C ILE A 16 -6.04 11.37 -3.06
N GLY A 17 -5.63 10.63 -2.04
CA GLY A 17 -5.43 11.14 -0.68
C GLY A 17 -4.07 10.71 -0.13
N ALA A 18 -3.62 11.37 0.93
CA ALA A 18 -2.43 10.99 1.67
C ALA A 18 -2.71 9.87 2.68
N GLY A 19 -1.69 9.03 2.89
CA GLY A 19 -1.67 8.00 3.91
C GLY A 19 -2.20 6.65 3.44
N THR A 20 -2.02 5.65 4.30
CA THR A 20 -2.41 4.26 4.09
C THR A 20 -3.26 3.84 5.28
N ALA A 21 -4.59 3.98 5.15
CA ALA A 21 -5.55 3.73 6.22
C ALA A 21 -5.93 2.24 6.34
N LEU A 22 -4.97 1.40 6.72
CA LEU A 22 -5.15 -0.07 6.79
C LEU A 22 -6.18 -0.48 7.84
N GLY A 23 -6.20 0.16 9.00
CA GLY A 23 -7.18 -0.11 10.05
C GLY A 23 -8.61 0.20 9.59
N ALA A 24 -8.81 1.34 8.92
CA ALA A 24 -10.09 1.68 8.31
C ALA A 24 -10.52 0.66 7.24
N ALA A 25 -9.58 0.24 6.37
CA ALA A 25 -9.84 -0.78 5.35
C ALA A 25 -10.25 -2.13 5.96
N LEU A 26 -9.57 -2.59 7.02
CA LEU A 26 -9.93 -3.82 7.73
C LEU A 26 -11.32 -3.71 8.38
N ASN A 27 -11.65 -2.58 9.00
CA ASN A 27 -12.98 -2.36 9.58
C ASN A 27 -14.07 -2.41 8.53
N HIS A 28 -13.84 -1.77 7.37
CA HIS A 28 -14.78 -1.83 6.25
C HIS A 28 -14.93 -3.27 5.72
N LEU A 29 -13.84 -3.99 5.52
CA LEU A 29 -13.87 -5.40 5.10
C LEU A 29 -14.66 -6.28 6.08
N MET A 30 -14.44 -6.13 7.39
CA MET A 30 -15.19 -6.86 8.42
C MET A 30 -16.70 -6.57 8.34
N SER A 31 -17.06 -5.29 8.15
CA SER A 31 -18.45 -4.88 7.93
C SER A 31 -19.04 -5.54 6.68
N GLU A 32 -18.33 -5.53 5.56
CA GLU A 32 -18.81 -6.16 4.32
C GLU A 32 -18.97 -7.68 4.47
N ILE A 33 -18.05 -8.35 5.17
CA ILE A 33 -18.19 -9.78 5.46
C ILE A 33 -19.48 -10.04 6.27
N ASP A 34 -19.76 -9.22 7.29
CA ASP A 34 -20.95 -9.43 8.12
C ASP A 34 -22.26 -9.12 7.38
N HIS A 35 -22.25 -8.20 6.41
CA HIS A 35 -23.44 -7.86 5.62
C HIS A 35 -23.68 -8.80 4.44
N GLN A 36 -22.62 -9.28 3.79
CA GLN A 36 -22.73 -9.97 2.51
C GLN A 36 -22.56 -11.49 2.60
N VAL A 37 -21.85 -12.01 3.61
CA VAL A 37 -21.53 -13.45 3.71
C VAL A 37 -22.54 -14.16 4.61
N VAL A 38 -23.31 -15.09 4.03
CA VAL A 38 -24.27 -15.91 4.78
C VAL A 38 -23.58 -17.13 5.37
N PRO A 39 -23.49 -17.28 6.71
CA PRO A 39 -22.84 -18.43 7.30
C PRO A 39 -23.65 -19.72 7.09
N THR A 40 -22.94 -20.85 7.01
CA THR A 40 -23.58 -22.17 7.01
C THR A 40 -24.23 -22.45 8.37
N THR A 41 -25.47 -22.94 8.33
CA THR A 41 -26.24 -23.39 9.50
C THR A 41 -26.44 -24.91 9.43
N PRO A 42 -26.81 -25.58 10.53
CA PRO A 42 -27.05 -27.03 10.51
C PRO A 42 -28.09 -27.48 9.47
N THR A 43 -29.01 -26.59 9.10
CA THR A 43 -30.14 -26.89 8.20
C THR A 43 -29.96 -26.32 6.80
N ARG A 44 -29.01 -25.40 6.58
CA ARG A 44 -28.80 -24.73 5.30
C ARG A 44 -27.33 -24.42 5.09
N LYS A 45 -26.81 -24.89 3.95
CA LYS A 45 -25.50 -24.48 3.43
C LYS A 45 -25.52 -22.99 3.12
N GLY A 46 -24.57 -22.26 3.71
CA GLY A 46 -24.33 -20.84 3.44
C GLY A 46 -23.25 -20.66 2.36
N ASP A 47 -22.73 -19.44 2.30
CA ASP A 47 -21.65 -19.08 1.39
C ASP A 47 -20.32 -19.72 1.81
N TRP A 48 -19.42 -19.82 0.84
CA TRP A 48 -18.05 -20.24 1.08
C TRP A 48 -17.28 -19.16 1.84
N LYS A 49 -16.18 -19.57 2.48
CA LYS A 49 -15.27 -18.61 3.13
C LYS A 49 -14.74 -17.63 2.07
N PRO A 50 -14.84 -16.30 2.27
CA PRO A 50 -14.32 -15.33 1.33
C PRO A 50 -12.79 -15.41 1.23
N ILE A 51 -12.29 -15.20 0.01
CA ILE A 51 -10.87 -15.04 -0.30
C ILE A 51 -10.63 -13.54 -0.51
N VAL A 52 -9.65 -12.98 0.20
CA VAL A 52 -9.35 -11.55 0.18
C VAL A 52 -7.92 -11.36 -0.31
N TYR A 53 -7.76 -10.56 -1.37
CA TYR A 53 -6.45 -10.10 -1.82
C TYR A 53 -6.25 -8.66 -1.34
N LEU A 54 -5.16 -8.42 -0.61
CA LEU A 54 -4.75 -7.09 -0.20
C LEU A 54 -3.44 -6.73 -0.88
N LEU A 55 -3.43 -5.66 -1.67
CA LEU A 55 -2.25 -5.14 -2.34
C LEU A 55 -1.87 -3.81 -1.68
N THR A 56 -0.65 -3.70 -1.17
CA THR A 56 -0.18 -2.51 -0.46
C THR A 56 1.35 -2.51 -0.37
N ASP A 57 1.96 -1.34 -0.16
CA ASP A 57 3.36 -1.21 0.25
C ASP A 57 3.58 -1.56 1.74
N GLY A 58 2.50 -1.86 2.48
CA GLY A 58 2.58 -2.44 3.83
C GLY A 58 2.92 -1.45 4.95
N LYS A 59 2.88 -0.15 4.68
CA LYS A 59 3.22 0.92 5.63
C LYS A 59 1.98 1.70 6.06
N PRO A 60 1.16 1.18 6.99
CA PRO A 60 -0.03 1.88 7.45
C PRO A 60 0.32 3.15 8.22
N THR A 61 -0.48 4.21 8.01
CA THR A 61 -0.30 5.52 8.66
C THR A 61 -1.40 5.83 9.68
N ASP A 62 -2.38 4.95 9.84
CA ASP A 62 -3.49 5.06 10.80
C ASP A 62 -3.28 4.19 12.05
N ALA A 63 -4.16 4.32 13.05
CA ALA A 63 -4.15 3.49 14.26
C ALA A 63 -4.78 2.11 13.99
N TYR A 64 -4.02 1.22 13.35
CA TYR A 64 -4.53 -0.06 12.84
C TYR A 64 -4.61 -1.20 13.88
N GLN A 65 -3.96 -1.09 15.03
CA GLN A 65 -3.75 -2.20 15.96
C GLN A 65 -5.07 -2.80 16.49
N ALA A 66 -6.04 -1.95 16.82
CA ALA A 66 -7.35 -2.39 17.30
C ALA A 66 -8.13 -3.18 16.22
N ALA A 67 -8.00 -2.78 14.96
CA ALA A 67 -8.62 -3.46 13.83
C ALA A 67 -7.99 -4.84 13.60
N ILE A 68 -6.65 -4.93 13.63
CA ILE A 68 -5.93 -6.22 13.54
C ILE A 68 -6.32 -7.17 14.68
N GLN A 69 -6.42 -6.65 15.91
CA GLN A 69 -6.83 -7.46 17.06
C GLN A 69 -8.24 -8.03 16.87
N ARG A 70 -9.21 -7.19 16.46
CA ARG A 70 -10.58 -7.63 16.15
C ARG A 70 -10.59 -8.66 15.01
N TRP A 71 -9.81 -8.43 13.97
CA TRP A 71 -9.68 -9.34 12.84
C TRP A 71 -9.22 -10.73 13.29
N SER A 72 -8.13 -10.79 14.05
CA SER A 72 -7.54 -12.03 14.55
C SER A 72 -8.53 -12.83 15.41
N GLN A 73 -9.29 -12.14 16.26
CA GLN A 73 -10.26 -12.76 17.17
C GLN A 73 -11.50 -13.31 16.46
N SER A 74 -12.02 -12.62 15.45
CA SER A 74 -13.37 -12.88 14.93
C SER A 74 -13.44 -13.25 13.45
N TYR A 75 -12.45 -12.91 12.64
CA TYR A 75 -12.53 -13.02 11.17
C TYR A 75 -11.44 -13.90 10.56
N ALA A 76 -10.27 -14.02 11.18
CA ALA A 76 -9.15 -14.82 10.65
C ALA A 76 -9.50 -16.29 10.34
N LYS A 77 -10.49 -16.90 11.03
CA LYS A 77 -10.97 -18.26 10.75
C LYS A 77 -12.11 -18.32 9.72
N ARG A 78 -12.76 -17.19 9.45
CA ARG A 78 -13.93 -17.04 8.59
C ARG A 78 -13.54 -16.66 7.15
N SER A 79 -12.36 -16.12 6.93
CA SER A 79 -11.84 -15.68 5.63
C SER A 79 -10.44 -16.23 5.37
N TYR A 80 -10.01 -16.20 4.12
CA TYR A 80 -8.64 -16.47 3.71
C TYR A 80 -8.02 -15.20 3.09
N VAL A 81 -6.95 -14.68 3.67
CA VAL A 81 -6.33 -13.42 3.25
C VAL A 81 -4.95 -13.67 2.65
N ILE A 82 -4.74 -13.08 1.48
CA ILE A 82 -3.50 -13.08 0.74
C ILE A 82 -3.04 -11.63 0.66
N ALA A 83 -2.02 -11.28 1.45
CA ALA A 83 -1.44 -9.95 1.41
C ALA A 83 -0.24 -9.94 0.46
N ILE A 84 -0.16 -8.92 -0.39
CA ILE A 84 0.85 -8.79 -1.43
C ILE A 84 1.51 -7.43 -1.26
N GLY A 85 2.77 -7.45 -0.83
CA GLY A 85 3.68 -6.31 -0.77
C GLY A 85 4.03 -5.85 -2.17
N LEU A 86 3.76 -4.58 -2.49
CA LEU A 86 4.11 -3.99 -3.77
C LEU A 86 5.36 -3.12 -3.66
N GLY A 87 6.36 -3.44 -4.50
CA GLY A 87 7.57 -2.66 -4.65
C GLY A 87 8.72 -3.11 -3.73
N PRO A 88 9.94 -2.64 -4.02
CA PRO A 88 11.18 -3.14 -3.40
C PRO A 88 11.30 -2.85 -1.91
N TYR A 89 10.48 -1.92 -1.39
CA TYR A 89 10.52 -1.47 0.00
C TYR A 89 9.22 -1.75 0.75
N ALA A 90 8.42 -2.71 0.27
CA ALA A 90 7.19 -3.08 0.94
C ALA A 90 7.48 -3.64 2.34
N ASP A 91 6.75 -3.16 3.35
CA ASP A 91 6.85 -3.65 4.72
C ASP A 91 5.78 -4.71 5.00
N THR A 92 6.20 -5.96 4.97
CA THR A 92 5.30 -7.10 5.15
C THR A 92 5.04 -7.44 6.62
N SER A 93 5.72 -6.76 7.56
CA SER A 93 5.68 -7.08 8.99
C SER A 93 4.29 -6.92 9.61
N VAL A 94 3.57 -5.87 9.23
CA VAL A 94 2.20 -5.64 9.67
C VAL A 94 1.24 -6.61 8.98
N LEU A 95 1.47 -6.90 7.70
CA LEU A 95 0.64 -7.81 6.91
C LEU A 95 0.64 -9.23 7.49
N SER A 96 1.80 -9.71 7.94
CA SER A 96 1.96 -11.01 8.59
C SER A 96 1.18 -11.15 9.90
N GLN A 97 0.70 -10.06 10.52
CA GLN A 97 -0.07 -10.14 11.76
C GLN A 97 -1.52 -10.64 11.54
N PHE A 98 -2.03 -10.56 10.31
CA PHE A 98 -3.44 -10.89 10.03
C PHE A 98 -3.68 -11.70 8.76
N ALA A 99 -2.74 -11.73 7.81
CA ALA A 99 -2.88 -12.47 6.57
C ALA A 99 -2.51 -13.96 6.71
N ASN A 100 -3.09 -14.82 5.88
CA ASN A 100 -2.77 -16.25 5.83
C ASN A 100 -1.49 -16.50 5.03
N ASP A 101 -1.37 -15.84 3.89
CA ASP A 101 -0.16 -15.80 3.07
C ASP A 101 0.28 -14.36 2.88
N VAL A 102 1.59 -14.13 2.94
CA VAL A 102 2.18 -12.83 2.63
C VAL A 102 3.21 -13.01 1.52
N LEU A 103 2.96 -12.35 0.41
CA LEU A 103 3.76 -12.42 -0.80
C LEU A 103 4.39 -11.06 -1.08
N SER A 104 5.50 -11.06 -1.81
CA SER A 104 6.08 -9.86 -2.40
C SER A 104 5.96 -9.94 -3.91
N TYR A 105 5.52 -8.87 -4.54
CA TYR A 105 5.50 -8.71 -5.99
C TYR A 105 6.74 -7.94 -6.45
N ASN A 106 7.54 -8.58 -7.30
CA ASN A 106 8.82 -8.07 -7.80
C ASN A 106 8.82 -7.89 -9.33
N GLY A 107 7.64 -7.76 -9.95
CA GLY A 107 7.56 -7.58 -11.40
C GLY A 107 8.06 -6.20 -11.84
N GLU A 108 8.70 -6.15 -13.01
CA GLU A 108 9.33 -4.94 -13.54
C GLU A 108 8.56 -4.34 -14.73
N ASP A 109 7.76 -5.14 -15.42
CA ASP A 109 7.08 -4.75 -16.65
C ASP A 109 5.59 -5.15 -16.70
N GLU A 110 4.90 -4.71 -17.75
CA GLU A 110 3.48 -5.03 -17.98
C GLU A 110 3.24 -6.53 -18.15
N THR A 111 4.22 -7.29 -18.66
CA THR A 111 4.11 -8.73 -18.86
C THR A 111 4.10 -9.44 -17.50
N ASP A 112 4.95 -9.03 -16.57
CA ASP A 112 4.97 -9.53 -15.20
C ASP A 112 3.67 -9.21 -14.48
N PHE A 113 3.13 -8.00 -14.67
CA PHE A 113 1.84 -7.63 -14.11
C PHE A 113 0.70 -8.49 -14.68
N ALA A 114 0.71 -8.77 -15.98
CA ALA A 114 -0.27 -9.68 -16.59
C ALA A 114 -0.17 -11.10 -16.04
N ARG A 115 1.05 -11.63 -15.84
CA ARG A 115 1.28 -12.94 -15.19
C ARG A 115 0.75 -12.96 -13.77
N PHE A 116 0.95 -11.89 -13.03
CA PHE A 116 0.43 -11.73 -11.67
C PHE A 116 -1.10 -11.79 -11.62
N ILE A 117 -1.79 -11.05 -12.49
CA ILE A 117 -3.27 -11.09 -12.58
C ILE A 117 -3.76 -12.47 -13.04
N GLN A 118 -3.05 -13.12 -13.97
CA GLN A 118 -3.36 -14.49 -14.39
C GLN A 118 -3.25 -15.46 -13.21
N TRP A 119 -2.18 -15.35 -12.41
CA TRP A 119 -2.00 -16.14 -11.20
C TRP A 119 -3.13 -15.92 -10.19
N MET A 120 -3.55 -14.67 -9.94
CA MET A 120 -4.69 -14.38 -9.05
C MET A 120 -5.94 -15.12 -9.53
N THR A 121 -6.25 -15.00 -10.82
CA THR A 121 -7.44 -15.63 -11.43
C THR A 121 -7.39 -17.16 -11.28
N MET A 122 -6.23 -17.77 -11.52
CA MET A 122 -6.02 -19.20 -11.31
C MET A 122 -6.14 -19.61 -9.84
N SER A 123 -5.65 -18.79 -8.91
CA SER A 123 -5.69 -19.08 -7.48
C SER A 123 -7.11 -19.04 -6.90
N VAL A 124 -7.99 -18.16 -7.43
CA VAL A 124 -9.43 -18.19 -7.11
C VAL A 124 -10.07 -19.47 -7.63
N SER A 125 -9.73 -19.87 -8.85
CA SER A 125 -10.30 -21.07 -9.50
C SER A 125 -9.92 -22.35 -8.77
N SER A 126 -8.65 -22.48 -8.35
CA SER A 126 -8.18 -23.65 -7.59
C SER A 126 -8.77 -23.70 -6.17
N GLN A 127 -8.89 -22.56 -5.49
CA GLN A 127 -9.51 -22.50 -4.16
C GLN A 127 -11.02 -22.77 -4.19
N SER A 128 -11.70 -22.45 -5.29
CA SER A 128 -13.13 -22.73 -5.47
C SER A 128 -13.44 -24.21 -5.69
N MET A 129 -12.46 -25.00 -6.17
CA MET A 129 -12.63 -26.44 -6.46
C MET A 129 -12.13 -27.37 -5.33
N ALA A 130 -11.20 -26.92 -4.50
CA ALA A 130 -10.54 -27.77 -3.49
C ALA A 130 -11.22 -27.68 -2.11
N VAL A 131 -12.41 -28.27 -1.97
CA VAL A 131 -13.21 -28.19 -0.73
C VAL A 131 -13.14 -29.46 0.15
N GLU A 132 -12.73 -30.62 -0.35
CA GLU A 132 -12.97 -31.87 0.41
C GLU A 132 -11.86 -32.34 1.36
N ASN A 133 -10.63 -31.84 1.31
CA ASN A 133 -9.61 -32.15 2.32
C ASN A 133 -8.39 -31.22 2.21
N ARG A 134 -8.19 -30.31 3.16
CA ARG A 134 -6.86 -29.75 3.39
C ARG A 134 -6.62 -29.40 4.86
N THR A 135 -5.78 -30.21 5.48
CA THR A 135 -4.77 -29.77 6.43
C THR A 135 -3.68 -29.06 5.62
N GLU A 136 -3.36 -27.81 5.95
CA GLU A 136 -2.28 -26.98 5.37
C GLU A 136 -2.51 -26.47 3.94
N GLY A 137 -3.25 -25.36 3.85
CA GLY A 137 -3.42 -24.56 2.65
C GLY A 137 -2.26 -23.60 2.45
N SER A 138 -1.24 -24.01 1.70
CA SER A 138 -0.34 -23.06 1.04
C SER A 138 -0.82 -22.80 -0.39
N ILE A 139 -0.74 -21.55 -0.84
CA ILE A 139 -0.94 -21.21 -2.24
C ILE A 139 0.26 -21.70 -3.03
N SER A 140 0.01 -22.34 -4.18
CA SER A 140 1.10 -22.73 -5.06
C SER A 140 1.59 -21.53 -5.88
N LEU A 141 2.87 -21.21 -5.72
CA LEU A 141 3.58 -20.15 -6.43
C LEU A 141 4.22 -20.62 -7.75
N GLU A 142 4.20 -21.93 -8.03
CA GLU A 142 4.86 -22.53 -9.20
C GLU A 142 4.36 -21.96 -10.55
N LYS A 143 3.15 -21.39 -10.56
CA LYS A 143 2.54 -20.76 -11.74
C LYS A 143 2.68 -19.23 -11.78
N ALA A 144 3.31 -18.62 -10.77
CA ALA A 144 3.53 -17.18 -10.73
C ALA A 144 4.71 -16.73 -11.61
N GLY A 145 5.51 -17.67 -12.16
CA GLY A 145 6.57 -17.33 -13.10
C GLY A 145 7.68 -16.45 -12.52
N GLY A 146 7.94 -16.54 -11.20
CA GLY A 146 8.99 -15.77 -10.52
C GLY A 146 8.61 -14.34 -10.13
N VAL A 147 7.41 -13.85 -10.49
CA VAL A 147 6.99 -12.47 -10.15
C VAL A 147 6.50 -12.34 -8.70
N LEU A 148 6.26 -13.47 -8.02
CA LEU A 148 5.82 -13.55 -6.64
C LEU A 148 6.75 -14.44 -5.83
N GLU A 149 7.08 -13.96 -4.63
CA GLU A 149 7.88 -14.69 -3.65
C GLU A 149 7.22 -14.63 -2.27
N GLN A 150 7.53 -15.58 -1.39
CA GLN A 150 7.09 -15.51 0.01
C GLN A 150 7.84 -14.38 0.72
N ALA A 151 7.09 -13.55 1.44
CA ALA A 151 7.67 -12.42 2.15
C ALA A 151 8.59 -12.89 3.29
N GLN A 152 9.81 -12.37 3.33
CA GLN A 152 10.71 -12.52 4.48
C GLN A 152 10.37 -11.40 5.48
N GLY A 153 9.81 -11.76 6.63
CA GLY A 153 9.31 -10.79 7.60
C GLY A 153 10.40 -9.82 8.06
N ASN A 154 10.23 -8.53 7.76
CA ASN A 154 11.07 -7.46 8.25
C ASN A 154 10.51 -6.85 9.56
N LYS A 155 11.27 -5.97 10.24
CA LYS A 155 10.74 -5.20 11.37
C LYS A 155 10.04 -3.95 10.85
N PRO A 156 8.94 -3.52 11.50
CA PRO A 156 8.25 -2.30 11.11
C PRO A 156 9.18 -1.08 11.26
N SER A 157 9.26 -0.25 10.22
CA SER A 157 10.01 1.01 10.28
C SER A 157 9.23 2.15 9.64
N VAL A 158 9.32 3.36 10.22
CA VAL A 158 8.78 4.60 9.63
C VAL A 158 9.28 4.72 8.19
N ASP A 159 8.41 5.12 7.25
CA ASP A 159 8.71 5.15 5.82
C ASP A 159 10.02 5.91 5.54
N LYS A 160 11.06 5.16 5.13
CA LYS A 160 12.40 5.70 4.84
C LYS A 160 12.60 5.97 3.36
N ASP A 161 11.58 5.77 2.53
CA ASP A 161 11.78 5.56 1.10
C ASP A 161 11.22 6.68 0.25
N CYS A 162 10.21 7.40 0.76
CA CYS A 162 9.78 8.65 0.16
C CYS A 162 9.32 9.66 1.19
N VAL A 163 9.40 10.93 0.81
CA VAL A 163 8.91 12.07 1.59
C VAL A 163 8.03 12.89 0.67
N VAL A 164 6.79 13.09 1.08
CA VAL A 164 5.82 13.90 0.32
C VAL A 164 5.47 15.14 1.11
N PHE A 165 5.71 16.30 0.53
CA PHE A 165 5.28 17.58 1.09
C PHE A 165 4.06 18.10 0.36
N VAL A 166 3.15 18.69 1.11
CA VAL A 166 2.01 19.43 0.56
C VAL A 166 2.37 20.92 0.50
N GLY A 167 2.38 21.48 -0.70
CA GLY A 167 2.56 22.91 -0.96
C GLY A 167 1.28 23.56 -1.47
N ARG A 168 1.22 24.89 -1.42
CA ARG A 168 0.16 25.69 -2.08
C ARG A 168 0.77 26.78 -2.95
N CYS A 169 0.24 26.94 -4.16
CA CYS A 169 0.67 27.98 -5.07
C CYS A 169 0.44 29.36 -4.45
N GLN A 170 1.46 30.21 -4.38
CA GLN A 170 1.29 31.55 -3.79
C GLN A 170 0.29 32.42 -4.57
N ARG A 171 0.25 32.28 -5.91
CA ARG A 171 -0.60 33.07 -6.81
C ARG A 171 -2.02 32.52 -6.88
N GLN A 172 -2.16 31.23 -7.17
CA GLN A 172 -3.44 30.58 -7.44
C GLN A 172 -4.09 29.96 -6.20
N LYS A 173 -3.35 29.85 -5.08
CA LYS A 173 -3.76 29.18 -3.83
C LYS A 173 -4.10 27.69 -3.95
N THR A 174 -3.86 27.11 -5.12
CA THR A 174 -4.08 25.69 -5.45
C THR A 174 -3.02 24.77 -4.80
N PRO A 175 -3.42 23.60 -4.27
CA PRO A 175 -2.50 22.67 -3.64
C PRO A 175 -1.70 21.86 -4.67
N TYR A 176 -0.51 21.42 -4.27
CA TYR A 176 0.36 20.53 -5.04
C TYR A 176 1.22 19.68 -4.09
N LEU A 177 1.70 18.56 -4.59
CA LEU A 177 2.59 17.65 -3.88
C LEU A 177 4.01 17.77 -4.41
N LEU A 178 4.99 17.71 -3.51
CA LEU A 178 6.40 17.55 -3.84
C LEU A 178 6.84 16.19 -3.32
N LYS A 179 7.23 15.31 -4.25
CA LYS A 179 7.69 13.96 -3.92
C LYS A 179 9.21 13.92 -3.97
N TYR A 180 9.81 13.49 -2.87
CA TYR A 180 11.21 13.13 -2.78
C TYR A 180 11.31 11.61 -2.62
N GLU A 181 12.20 10.99 -3.39
CA GLU A 181 12.46 9.56 -3.35
C GLU A 181 13.86 9.33 -2.79
N ARG A 182 14.06 8.21 -2.10
CA ARG A 182 15.36 7.85 -1.55
C ARG A 182 16.42 7.82 -2.67
N ALA A 183 17.58 8.42 -2.40
CA ALA A 183 18.68 8.50 -3.36
C ALA A 183 19.73 7.41 -3.06
N PRO A 184 19.61 6.19 -3.62
CA PRO A 184 20.50 5.07 -3.30
C PRO A 184 21.97 5.40 -3.58
N ASN A 185 22.26 6.01 -4.72
CA ASN A 185 23.62 6.40 -5.10
C ASN A 185 24.28 7.36 -4.09
N ILE A 186 23.53 8.34 -3.56
CA ILE A 186 24.06 9.29 -2.58
C ILE A 186 24.31 8.61 -1.24
N ASN A 187 23.38 7.75 -0.82
CA ASN A 187 23.49 7.01 0.43
C ASN A 187 24.68 6.03 0.39
N GLU A 188 24.83 5.26 -0.69
CA GLU A 188 25.95 4.34 -0.87
C GLU A 188 27.30 5.05 -0.92
N MET A 189 27.38 6.24 -1.54
CA MET A 189 28.61 7.03 -1.57
C MET A 189 29.04 7.51 -0.17
N ILE A 190 28.08 7.88 0.68
CA ILE A 190 28.35 8.33 2.05
C ILE A 190 28.79 7.15 2.93
N ASP A 191 28.09 6.02 2.83
CA ASP A 191 28.43 4.80 3.57
C ASP A 191 29.85 4.30 3.26
N ASN A 192 30.27 4.39 1.99
CA ASN A 192 31.61 3.98 1.55
C ASN A 192 32.74 4.90 2.00
N LEU A 193 32.44 6.14 2.40
CA LEU A 193 33.47 7.13 2.73
C LEU A 193 33.92 7.08 4.19
N ASP A 194 33.34 6.20 5.02
CA ASP A 194 33.57 6.04 6.47
C ASP A 194 33.69 7.39 7.21
N LEU A 195 32.96 8.39 6.71
CA LEU A 195 32.74 9.61 7.42
C LEU A 195 31.85 9.18 8.58
N SER A 196 32.38 9.18 9.81
CA SER A 196 31.68 8.97 11.09
C SER A 196 30.31 9.67 11.29
N ILE A 197 29.82 10.38 10.29
CA ILE A 197 28.41 10.61 10.01
C ILE A 197 27.79 9.29 9.53
N SER A 198 27.59 8.33 10.44
CA SER A 198 26.50 7.38 10.24
C SER A 198 25.24 8.22 10.13
N ALA A 199 24.83 8.56 8.91
CA ALA A 199 23.65 9.37 8.70
C ALA A 199 22.48 8.53 9.23
N GLU A 200 22.04 8.83 10.45
CA GLU A 200 20.89 8.16 11.08
C GLU A 200 19.63 8.28 10.20
N GLN A 201 19.66 9.19 9.20
CA GLN A 201 18.60 9.47 8.25
C GLN A 201 19.11 9.44 6.80
N PRO A 202 18.40 8.76 5.87
CA PRO A 202 18.78 8.71 4.46
C PRO A 202 18.61 10.05 3.74
N PHE A 203 19.36 10.24 2.66
CA PHE A 203 19.17 11.32 1.71
C PHE A 203 18.07 10.99 0.69
N PHE A 204 17.30 12.01 0.34
CA PHE A 204 16.21 11.95 -0.62
C PHE A 204 16.43 12.95 -1.75
N GLN A 205 16.15 12.56 -2.99
CA GLN A 205 16.23 13.40 -4.16
C GLN A 205 14.83 13.74 -4.68
N ILE A 206 14.63 14.96 -5.15
CA ILE A 206 13.37 15.37 -5.76
C ILE A 206 13.02 14.46 -6.95
N SER A 207 11.85 13.84 -6.88
CA SER A 207 11.28 13.03 -7.96
C SER A 207 10.40 13.90 -8.87
N GLY A 208 9.60 14.79 -8.27
CA GLY A 208 8.80 15.73 -9.04
C GLY A 208 7.82 16.55 -8.22
N CYS A 209 7.08 17.39 -8.95
CA CYS A 209 6.00 18.22 -8.42
C CYS A 209 4.68 17.90 -9.13
N PHE A 210 3.65 17.56 -8.36
CA PHE A 210 2.39 17.04 -8.87
C PHE A 210 1.22 17.93 -8.46
N PRO A 211 0.43 18.48 -9.40
CA PRO A 211 -0.76 19.25 -9.06
C PRO A 211 -1.82 18.34 -8.43
N VAL A 212 -2.51 18.82 -7.39
CA VAL A 212 -3.69 18.15 -6.80
C VAL A 212 -4.84 19.15 -6.66
N GLU A 213 -6.06 18.62 -6.58
CA GLU A 213 -7.27 19.41 -6.30
C GLU A 213 -7.53 19.48 -4.78
N GLU A 214 -8.50 20.28 -4.35
CA GLU A 214 -8.83 20.44 -2.92
C GLU A 214 -9.42 19.17 -2.29
N ASP A 215 -10.05 18.32 -3.10
CA ASP A 215 -10.58 17.03 -2.66
C ASP A 215 -9.50 16.12 -2.08
N TYR A 216 -8.22 16.33 -2.43
CA TYR A 216 -7.09 15.63 -1.82
C TYR A 216 -7.15 15.59 -0.28
N PHE A 217 -7.55 16.69 0.35
CA PHE A 217 -7.63 16.77 1.81
C PHE A 217 -8.81 15.97 2.38
N ASP A 218 -9.91 15.85 1.65
CA ASP A 218 -11.07 15.04 2.04
C ASP A 218 -10.74 13.54 2.03
N TRP A 219 -9.82 13.14 1.15
CA TRP A 219 -9.36 11.75 0.99
C TRP A 219 -8.09 11.43 1.79
N SER A 220 -7.49 12.43 2.44
CA SER A 220 -6.31 12.26 3.29
C SER A 220 -6.71 11.93 4.72
N GLY A 221 -6.15 10.85 5.27
CA GLY A 221 -6.32 10.55 6.69
C GLY A 221 -5.52 11.49 7.57
N SER A 222 -5.99 11.76 8.78
CA SER A 222 -5.11 12.28 9.84
C SER A 222 -4.01 11.25 10.08
N SER A 223 -2.75 11.66 9.90
CA SER A 223 -1.60 10.89 10.39
C SER A 223 -1.90 10.48 11.84
N GLY A 224 -1.78 9.19 12.17
CA GLY A 224 -1.95 8.72 13.54
C GLY A 224 -0.86 9.29 14.49
N ASP A 225 -0.54 8.58 15.56
CA ASP A 225 0.39 9.00 16.63
C ASP A 225 1.84 9.35 16.21
N VAL A 226 2.15 9.31 14.90
CA VAL A 226 3.47 9.61 14.34
C VAL A 226 3.33 10.74 13.32
N GLU A 227 3.78 11.95 13.70
CA GLU A 227 4.14 12.98 12.71
C GLU A 227 5.53 12.63 12.17
N PRO A 228 5.66 12.16 10.91
CA PRO A 228 6.96 11.85 10.36
C PRO A 228 7.77 13.14 10.17
N MET A 229 8.83 13.30 10.95
CA MET A 229 9.79 14.40 10.81
C MET A 229 10.92 14.00 9.88
N VAL A 230 11.29 14.90 8.96
CA VAL A 230 12.43 14.74 8.05
C VAL A 230 13.37 15.91 8.20
N ASN A 231 14.68 15.62 8.18
CA ASN A 231 15.70 16.67 8.20
C ASN A 231 15.76 17.35 6.83
N VAL A 232 15.55 18.67 6.78
CA VAL A 232 15.60 19.44 5.52
C VAL A 232 16.96 19.31 4.82
N ASN A 233 18.04 19.11 5.57
CA ASN A 233 19.39 18.95 5.01
C ASN A 233 19.60 17.60 4.30
N SER A 234 18.71 16.62 4.49
CA SER A 234 18.76 15.36 3.76
C SER A 234 17.99 15.41 2.43
N LEU A 235 17.35 16.54 2.10
CA LEU A 235 16.62 16.74 0.85
C LEU A 235 17.52 17.38 -0.21
N VAL A 236 17.62 16.73 -1.37
CA VAL A 236 18.46 17.15 -2.50
C VAL A 236 17.58 17.55 -3.68
N GLY A 237 17.82 18.76 -4.17
CA GLY A 237 17.10 19.34 -5.30
C GLY A 237 15.81 20.08 -4.91
N GLY A 238 15.20 20.70 -5.91
CA GLY A 238 13.95 21.44 -5.76
C GLY A 238 13.18 21.47 -7.07
N ALA A 239 11.89 21.73 -6.99
CA ALA A 239 11.00 21.87 -8.14
C ALA A 239 10.24 23.18 -8.09
N GLY A 240 10.03 23.80 -9.25
CA GLY A 240 9.20 24.99 -9.39
C GLY A 240 7.72 24.68 -9.16
N CYS A 241 6.93 25.71 -8.83
CA CYS A 241 5.49 25.56 -8.65
C CYS A 241 4.82 25.14 -9.98
N PRO A 242 3.99 24.08 -10.01
CA PRO A 242 3.46 23.51 -11.25
C PRO A 242 2.42 24.43 -11.91
N TYR A 243 1.85 25.36 -11.14
CA TYR A 243 0.80 26.27 -11.61
C TYR A 243 1.32 27.61 -12.13
N CYS A 244 2.39 28.15 -11.54
CA CYS A 244 2.86 29.50 -11.85
C CYS A 244 4.32 29.56 -12.33
N GLY A 245 5.01 28.42 -12.43
CA GLY A 245 6.39 28.34 -12.90
C GLY A 245 7.39 29.09 -12.02
N ASN A 246 7.02 29.43 -10.79
CA ASN A 246 7.93 30.11 -9.89
C ASN A 246 8.96 29.10 -9.36
N ASP A 247 10.22 29.28 -9.77
CA ASP A 247 11.38 28.55 -9.25
C ASP A 247 11.66 28.87 -7.77
N GLY A 248 11.04 29.94 -7.23
CA GLY A 248 11.13 30.36 -5.84
C GLY A 248 10.36 29.48 -4.84
N GLY A 249 9.98 28.27 -5.21
CA GLY A 249 9.39 27.27 -4.31
C GLY A 249 10.41 26.69 -3.34
N LYS A 250 11.14 27.53 -2.58
CA LYS A 250 11.65 27.08 -1.29
C LYS A 250 10.42 26.67 -0.49
N VAL A 251 10.23 25.37 -0.33
CA VAL A 251 9.22 24.81 0.56
C VAL A 251 9.54 25.40 1.93
N TYR A 252 8.72 26.35 2.39
CA TYR A 252 8.77 26.79 3.77
C TYR A 252 8.16 25.65 4.59
N LEU A 253 9.00 24.68 4.94
CA LEU A 253 8.72 23.76 6.03
C LEU A 253 8.70 24.63 7.29
N ARG A 254 7.51 24.92 7.78
CA ARG A 254 7.32 25.37 9.16
C ARG A 254 7.17 24.16 10.03
#